data_AF-A0A397VZ18-F1
#
_entry.id   AF-A0A397VZ18-F1
#
_cell.length_a   1.000
_cell.length_b   1.000
_cell.length_c   1.000
_cell.angle_alpha   90.00
_cell.angle_beta   90.00
_cell.angle_gamma   90.00
#
_symmetry.space_group_name_H-M   'P 1'
#
loop_
_entity.id
_entity.type
_entity.pdbx_description
1 polymer ?
#
loop_
_entity_poly.entity_id
_entity_poly.type
_entity_poly.pdbx_seq_one_letter_code
_entity_poly.pdbx_strand_id
1 'polypeptide(L)'
;MENANEWLNERIPKLQRVQATHLFIYRQCQNGHSIYQNDCNYCNDKMNFKYPPQYQFYSAFFEGELDLKDFVNLQHLDVYGTGPDQDQIINLKIDKCNKLTHLQFNFLPFSKITVGENKQLIANHNMLKNQVEKLTSIFRNIKDFSLVDIKEATKKMQEENLEHQVAVIKSKLTEDCQLLLETLLEAQQEVLQDDNIFARNQLEKFKEIIQ
;
A
#
# COMPACT_ATOMS: atom_id res chain seq x y z
N MET A 1 19.83 21.37 24.95
CA MET A 1 19.28 21.08 23.60
C MET A 1 19.25 22.41 22.84
N GLU A 2 19.24 22.39 21.51
CA GLU A 2 19.19 23.59 20.67
C GLU A 2 17.93 23.56 19.80
N ASN A 3 17.39 24.72 19.45
CA ASN A 3 16.22 24.81 18.58
C ASN A 3 16.60 24.29 17.18
N ALA A 4 15.73 23.47 16.58
CA ALA A 4 16.01 22.86 15.28
C ALA A 4 16.31 23.89 14.17
N ASN A 5 15.60 25.02 14.10
CA ASN A 5 15.89 26.05 13.08
C ASN A 5 17.22 26.75 13.33
N GLU A 6 17.48 27.16 14.57
CA GLU A 6 18.74 27.82 14.93
C GLU A 6 19.91 26.92 14.56
N TRP A 7 19.80 25.64 14.91
CA TRP A 7 20.80 24.64 14.57
C TRP A 7 20.99 24.51 13.05
N LEU A 8 19.91 24.31 12.29
CA LEU A 8 19.99 24.21 10.82
C LEU A 8 20.63 25.47 10.22
N ASN A 9 20.35 26.63 10.82
CA ASN A 9 20.83 27.92 10.38
C ASN A 9 22.32 28.16 10.68
N GLU A 10 22.79 27.73 11.84
CA GLU A 10 24.18 27.91 12.27
C GLU A 10 25.11 26.86 11.68
N ARG A 11 24.63 25.62 11.54
CA ARG A 11 25.51 24.46 11.35
C ARG A 11 25.58 23.94 9.93
N ILE A 12 24.56 24.21 9.11
CA ILE A 12 24.58 23.87 7.68
C ILE A 12 24.71 25.17 6.88
N PRO A 13 25.84 25.42 6.21
CA PRO A 13 25.98 26.57 5.33
C PRO A 13 24.88 26.61 4.27
N LYS A 14 24.40 27.80 3.91
CA LYS A 14 23.28 27.96 2.97
C LYS A 14 23.47 27.20 1.64
N LEU A 15 24.67 27.21 1.08
CA LEU A 15 25.01 26.46 -0.15
C LEU A 15 24.85 24.94 0.02
N GLN A 16 25.14 24.42 1.20
CA GLN A 16 25.00 23.00 1.51
C GLN A 16 23.53 22.59 1.73
N ARG A 17 22.70 23.47 2.29
CA ARG A 17 21.25 23.22 2.43
C ARG A 17 20.59 23.00 1.08
N VAL A 18 20.99 23.79 0.08
CA VAL A 18 20.49 23.66 -1.29
C VAL A 18 20.86 22.30 -1.88
N GLN A 19 22.00 21.71 -1.50
CA GLN A 19 22.44 20.40 -1.98
C GLN A 19 21.84 19.24 -1.19
N ALA A 20 21.35 19.49 0.03
CA ALA A 20 20.84 18.46 0.91
C ALA A 20 19.67 17.69 0.27
N THR A 21 19.75 16.36 0.34
CA THR A 21 18.72 15.44 -0.16
C THR A 21 18.07 14.67 0.97
N HIS A 22 18.78 14.46 2.08
CA HIS A 22 18.25 13.76 3.25
C HIS A 22 18.50 14.58 4.51
N LEU A 23 17.48 14.73 5.33
CA LEU A 23 17.54 15.39 6.62
C LEU A 23 16.88 14.51 7.67
N PHE A 24 17.66 14.10 8.67
CA PHE A 24 17.19 13.32 9.80
C PHE A 24 17.38 14.12 11.08
N ILE A 25 16.28 14.35 11.79
CA ILE A 25 16.24 15.16 12.99
C ILE A 25 15.86 14.27 14.17
N TYR A 26 16.67 14.23 15.21
CA TYR A 26 16.41 13.43 16.40
C TYR A 26 16.37 14.33 17.65
N ARG A 27 15.33 14.14 18.46
CA ARG A 27 15.20 14.79 19.76
C ARG A 27 16.21 14.26 20.77
N GLN A 28 16.44 12.95 20.78
CA GLN A 28 17.39 12.33 21.69
C GLN A 28 18.79 12.30 21.08
N CYS A 29 19.82 12.12 21.91
CA CYS A 29 21.13 11.68 21.41
C CYS A 29 21.12 10.19 21.05
N GLN A 30 22.18 9.68 20.42
CA GLN A 30 22.29 8.25 20.07
C GLN A 30 22.21 7.31 21.28
N ASN A 31 22.55 7.78 22.48
CA ASN A 31 22.39 7.02 23.73
C ASN A 31 20.97 7.14 24.34
N GLY A 32 20.02 7.76 23.66
CA GLY A 32 18.65 7.92 24.13
C GLY A 32 18.45 9.04 25.16
N HIS A 33 19.43 9.93 25.35
CA HIS A 33 19.26 11.04 26.28
C HIS A 33 18.29 12.08 25.71
N SER A 34 17.22 12.35 26.46
CA SER A 34 16.25 13.42 26.18
C SER A 34 16.68 14.78 26.73
N ILE A 35 17.69 14.82 27.59
CA ILE A 35 18.28 16.04 28.14
C ILE A 35 19.78 16.00 27.81
N TYR A 36 20.37 17.15 27.54
CA TYR A 36 21.81 17.25 27.26
C TYR A 36 22.64 16.80 28.47
N GLN A 37 23.64 15.95 28.23
CA GLN A 37 24.55 15.43 29.25
C GLN A 37 26.00 15.74 28.88
N ASN A 38 26.72 16.42 29.79
CA ASN A 38 28.10 16.87 29.56
C ASN A 38 29.11 15.72 29.38
N ASP A 39 28.82 14.56 29.94
CA ASP A 39 29.64 13.34 29.89
C ASP A 39 29.27 12.43 28.71
N CYS A 40 28.22 12.76 27.96
CA CYS A 40 27.81 11.96 26.81
C CYS A 40 28.48 12.46 25.53
N ASN A 41 29.39 11.66 24.98
CA ASN A 41 30.03 11.96 23.70
C ASN A 41 29.02 12.21 22.58
N TYR A 42 27.87 11.53 22.52
CA TYR A 42 26.85 11.82 21.48
C TYR A 42 26.00 13.06 21.76
N CYS A 43 25.94 13.52 23.01
CA CYS A 43 25.38 14.83 23.31
C CYS A 43 26.38 15.94 22.94
N ASN A 44 27.67 15.70 23.12
CA ASN A 44 28.75 16.64 22.83
C ASN A 44 29.09 16.70 21.33
N ASP A 45 29.31 15.55 20.69
CA ASP A 45 29.37 15.32 19.24
C ASP A 45 27.94 15.22 18.69
N LYS A 46 27.27 16.36 18.62
CA LYS A 46 25.93 16.51 18.02
C LYS A 46 25.89 16.24 16.50
N MET A 47 26.99 15.77 15.92
CA MET A 47 27.22 15.71 14.48
C MET A 47 27.66 14.32 14.04
N ASN A 48 26.91 13.76 13.12
CA ASN A 48 27.44 12.78 12.18
C ASN A 48 27.24 13.38 10.79
N PHE A 49 28.16 14.24 10.34
CA PHE A 49 28.25 14.67 8.94
C PHE A 49 28.70 13.48 8.11
N LYS A 50 27.90 12.40 8.04
CA LYS A 50 28.49 11.18 7.51
C LYS A 50 28.89 11.39 6.07
N TYR A 51 28.08 12.02 5.21
CA TYR A 51 28.50 12.62 3.92
C TYR A 51 27.43 13.60 3.40
N PRO A 52 27.73 14.84 3.00
CA PRO A 52 26.84 15.59 2.12
C PRO A 52 26.46 14.72 0.91
N PRO A 53 25.20 14.72 0.46
CA PRO A 53 24.11 15.64 0.81
C PRO A 53 23.15 15.14 1.91
N GLN A 54 23.61 14.30 2.84
CA GLN A 54 22.78 13.72 3.91
C GLN A 54 23.18 14.28 5.27
N TYR A 55 22.19 14.75 6.03
CA TYR A 55 22.40 15.39 7.32
C TYR A 55 21.59 14.68 8.39
N GLN A 56 22.27 14.28 9.46
CA GLN A 56 21.68 13.66 10.63
C GLN A 56 22.09 14.44 11.87
N PHE A 57 21.13 14.82 12.69
CA PHE A 57 21.41 15.56 13.91
C PHE A 57 20.54 15.13 15.08
N TYR A 58 21.12 15.27 16.27
CA TYR A 58 20.59 14.77 17.51
C TYR A 58 20.44 15.88 18.54
N SER A 59 19.65 15.63 19.59
CA SER A 59 19.47 16.56 20.71
C SER A 59 18.85 17.91 20.33
N ALA A 60 17.96 17.92 19.33
CA ALA A 60 17.19 19.09 18.92
C ALA A 60 15.83 19.16 19.61
N PHE A 61 15.41 20.35 20.03
CA PHE A 61 14.03 20.58 20.45
C PHE A 61 13.30 21.41 19.37
N PHE A 62 11.98 21.31 19.37
CA PHE A 62 11.14 21.98 18.40
C PHE A 62 10.23 22.97 19.08
N GLU A 63 10.36 24.23 18.70
CA GLU A 63 9.51 25.30 19.19
C GLU A 63 8.99 26.10 18.00
N GLY A 64 7.66 26.21 17.91
CA GLY A 64 6.99 26.99 16.89
C GLY A 64 7.02 26.35 15.50
N GLU A 65 7.84 26.89 14.61
CA GLU A 65 7.87 26.53 13.18
C GLU A 65 9.19 25.86 12.81
N LEU A 66 9.18 24.85 11.94
CA LEU A 66 10.38 24.32 11.29
C LEU A 66 10.42 24.79 9.83
N ASP A 67 11.36 25.67 9.47
CA ASP A 67 11.48 26.29 8.15
C ASP A 67 12.58 25.63 7.31
N LEU A 68 12.15 24.88 6.28
CA LEU A 68 13.04 24.17 5.37
C LEU A 68 13.11 24.82 3.97
N LYS A 69 12.81 26.11 3.84
CA LYS A 69 12.78 26.81 2.53
C LYS A 69 14.10 26.75 1.74
N ASP A 70 15.24 26.67 2.42
CA ASP A 70 16.56 26.62 1.78
C ASP A 70 16.92 25.20 1.29
N PHE A 71 16.14 24.17 1.65
CA PHE A 71 16.38 22.76 1.34
C PHE A 71 15.66 22.33 0.05
N VAL A 72 15.88 23.07 -1.04
CA VAL A 72 15.12 22.92 -2.30
C VAL A 72 15.26 21.54 -2.98
N ASN A 73 16.34 20.81 -2.69
CA ASN A 73 16.59 19.47 -3.22
C ASN A 73 16.27 18.34 -2.23
N LEU A 74 15.64 18.65 -1.09
CA LEU A 74 15.30 17.66 -0.08
C LEU A 74 14.34 16.61 -0.67
N GLN A 75 14.72 15.34 -0.52
CA GLN A 75 13.97 14.17 -0.95
C GLN A 75 13.39 13.40 0.23
N HIS A 76 14.13 13.40 1.34
CA HIS A 76 13.82 12.60 2.53
C HIS A 76 13.91 13.46 3.79
N LEU A 77 12.82 13.54 4.53
CA LEU A 77 12.76 14.18 5.85
C LEU A 77 12.25 13.20 6.88
N ASP A 78 13.09 12.87 7.86
CA ASP A 78 12.68 12.11 9.03
C ASP A 78 12.86 12.94 10.29
N VAL A 79 11.84 12.97 11.13
CA VAL A 79 11.87 13.69 12.40
C VAL A 79 11.40 12.75 13.51
N TYR A 80 12.32 12.45 14.42
CA TYR A 80 12.13 11.53 15.55
C TYR A 80 12.08 12.33 16.85
N GLY A 81 10.99 12.23 17.60
CA GLY A 81 10.89 12.85 18.92
C GLY A 81 10.29 11.91 19.93
N THR A 82 10.96 11.61 21.04
CA THR A 82 10.40 10.75 22.09
C THR A 82 9.93 11.59 23.28
N GLY A 83 8.70 11.40 23.74
CA GLY A 83 8.25 11.85 25.05
C GLY A 83 6.98 12.70 25.00
N PRO A 84 6.03 12.50 25.94
CA PRO A 84 4.71 13.13 25.93
C PRO A 84 4.73 14.64 26.24
N ASP A 85 5.85 15.18 26.72
CA ASP A 85 5.90 16.53 27.26
C ASP A 85 6.84 17.46 26.47
N GLN A 86 6.25 18.57 26.01
CA GLN A 86 6.82 19.93 25.84
C GLN A 86 7.40 20.44 24.51
N ASP A 87 7.59 19.64 23.46
CA ASP A 87 8.04 20.19 22.16
C ASP A 87 6.98 20.00 21.08
N GLN A 88 6.22 21.05 20.76
CA GLN A 88 5.25 21.04 19.66
C GLN A 88 5.84 21.79 18.47
N ILE A 89 6.14 21.07 17.38
CA ILE A 89 6.12 21.69 16.06
C ILE A 89 4.67 22.08 15.79
N ILE A 90 4.38 23.36 15.81
CA ILE A 90 3.07 23.92 15.48
C ILE A 90 2.96 24.10 13.96
N ASN A 91 4.10 24.24 13.27
CA ASN A 91 4.12 24.44 11.82
C ASN A 91 5.37 23.86 11.13
N LEU A 92 5.20 23.27 9.95
CA LEU A 92 6.28 22.78 9.09
C LEU A 92 6.21 23.45 7.73
N LYS A 93 7.23 24.25 7.38
CA LYS A 93 7.33 24.89 6.06
C LYS A 93 8.25 24.10 5.14
N ILE A 94 7.61 23.38 4.22
CA ILE A 94 8.26 22.58 3.16
C ILE A 94 7.84 23.04 1.75
N ASP A 95 7.33 24.27 1.61
CA ASP A 95 6.78 24.83 0.35
C ASP A 95 7.81 24.94 -0.78
N LYS A 96 9.11 24.95 -0.45
CA LYS A 96 10.20 24.94 -1.42
C LYS A 96 10.85 23.57 -1.63
N CYS A 97 10.44 22.56 -0.87
CA CYS A 97 10.98 21.19 -0.95
C CYS A 97 10.28 20.37 -2.05
N ASN A 98 10.33 20.84 -3.30
CA ASN A 98 9.57 20.25 -4.42
C ASN A 98 9.98 18.81 -4.77
N LYS A 99 11.14 18.35 -4.29
CA LYS A 99 11.66 17.00 -4.51
C LYS A 99 11.34 16.03 -3.37
N LEU A 100 10.63 16.48 -2.34
CA LEU A 100 10.34 15.68 -1.15
C LEU A 100 9.41 14.52 -1.53
N THR A 101 9.94 13.31 -1.48
CA THR A 101 9.21 12.06 -1.77
C THR A 101 8.94 11.25 -0.51
N HIS A 102 9.72 11.46 0.54
CA HIS A 102 9.56 10.78 1.82
C HIS A 102 9.51 11.77 2.98
N LEU A 103 8.50 11.61 3.82
CA LEU A 103 8.25 12.42 5.00
C LEU A 103 7.79 11.52 6.13
N GLN A 104 8.60 11.40 7.19
CA GLN A 104 8.27 10.58 8.35
C GLN A 104 8.40 11.37 9.65
N PHE A 105 7.41 11.18 10.51
CA PHE A 105 7.42 11.69 11.87
C PHE A 105 7.19 10.54 12.82
N ASN A 106 8.13 10.34 13.75
CA ASN A 106 8.00 9.29 14.77
C ASN A 106 7.90 9.94 16.14
N PHE A 107 6.83 9.59 16.86
CA PHE A 107 6.61 9.88 18.28
C PHE A 107 6.46 11.38 18.67
N LEU A 108 6.20 12.28 17.71
CA LEU A 108 5.91 13.70 17.98
C LEU A 108 4.41 13.93 18.29
N PRO A 109 4.06 14.68 19.35
CA PRO A 109 2.69 15.14 19.57
C PRO A 109 2.39 16.32 18.62
N PHE A 110 1.86 16.06 17.42
CA PHE A 110 1.35 17.14 16.57
C PHE A 110 0.02 17.65 17.11
N SER A 111 -0.09 18.96 17.30
CA SER A 111 -1.38 19.64 17.44
C SER A 111 -1.92 20.11 16.08
N LYS A 112 -1.05 20.34 15.08
CA LYS A 112 -1.46 20.77 13.72
C LYS A 112 -0.32 20.60 12.70
N ILE A 113 -0.50 19.78 11.67
CA ILE A 113 0.38 19.81 10.48
C ILE A 113 -0.28 20.75 9.48
N THR A 114 0.21 21.99 9.39
CA THR A 114 -0.15 22.88 8.30
C THR A 114 0.84 22.63 7.16
N VAL A 115 0.50 21.71 6.25
CA VAL A 115 1.26 21.61 5.00
C VAL A 115 0.97 22.89 4.22
N GLY A 116 1.87 23.87 4.30
CA GLY A 116 1.78 25.09 3.49
C GLY A 116 1.53 24.71 2.04
N GLU A 117 0.51 25.32 1.42
CA GLU A 117 -0.06 25.05 0.10
C GLU A 117 0.89 24.35 -0.87
N ASN A 118 1.00 23.02 -0.77
CA ASN A 118 1.87 22.27 -1.64
C ASN A 118 1.09 22.07 -2.95
N LYS A 119 1.14 23.11 -3.80
CA LYS A 119 0.38 23.20 -5.07
C LYS A 119 0.55 21.95 -5.93
N GLN A 120 1.69 21.26 -5.81
CA GLN A 120 1.97 19.98 -6.46
C GLN A 120 1.08 18.84 -5.93
N LEU A 121 0.89 18.73 -4.62
CA LEU A 121 0.02 17.72 -4.00
C LEU A 121 -1.45 17.96 -4.33
N ILE A 122 -1.88 19.23 -4.31
CA ILE A 122 -3.23 19.62 -4.71
C ILE A 122 -3.44 19.36 -6.22
N ALA A 123 -2.46 19.69 -7.05
CA ALA A 123 -2.48 19.40 -8.48
C ALA A 123 -2.52 17.88 -8.77
N ASN A 124 -1.72 17.09 -8.06
CA ASN A 124 -1.69 15.63 -8.18
C ASN A 124 -3.01 15.02 -7.70
N HIS A 125 -3.57 15.51 -6.60
CA HIS A 125 -4.88 15.08 -6.10
C HIS A 125 -6.00 15.40 -7.10
N ASN A 126 -6.01 16.61 -7.67
CA ASN A 126 -6.98 17.02 -8.67
C ASN A 126 -6.81 16.24 -9.98
N MET A 127 -5.58 15.95 -10.40
CA MET A 127 -5.30 15.12 -11.58
C MET A 127 -5.78 13.68 -11.38
N LEU A 128 -5.50 13.09 -10.21
CA LEU A 128 -5.97 11.75 -9.85
C LEU A 128 -7.50 11.71 -9.80
N LYS A 129 -8.12 12.71 -9.17
CA LYS A 129 -9.59 12.84 -9.13
C LYS A 129 -10.19 12.89 -10.54
N ASN A 130 -9.64 13.71 -11.43
CA ASN A 130 -10.10 13.79 -12.82
C ASN A 130 -9.91 12.46 -13.59
N GLN A 131 -8.81 11.74 -13.35
CA GLN A 131 -8.59 10.41 -13.96
C GLN A 131 -9.59 9.38 -13.44
N VAL A 132 -9.89 9.38 -12.14
CA VAL A 132 -10.90 8.51 -11.53
C VAL A 132 -12.30 8.83 -12.04
N GLU A 133 -12.66 10.11 -12.15
CA GLU A 133 -13.96 10.53 -12.71
C GLU A 133 -14.08 10.13 -14.18
N LYS A 134 -13.00 10.27 -14.97
CA LYS A 134 -12.97 9.83 -16.38
C LYS A 134 -13.06 8.31 -16.51
N LEU A 135 -12.37 7.54 -15.68
CA LEU A 135 -12.48 6.07 -15.65
C LEU A 135 -13.90 5.65 -15.23
N THR A 136 -14.47 6.29 -14.21
CA THR A 136 -15.83 6.03 -13.74
C THR A 136 -16.86 6.34 -14.83
N SER A 137 -16.68 7.44 -15.59
CA SER A 137 -17.57 7.76 -16.70
C SER A 137 -17.40 6.78 -17.86
N ILE A 138 -16.17 6.34 -18.17
CA ILE A 138 -15.93 5.27 -19.14
C ILE A 138 -16.64 3.99 -18.70
N PHE A 139 -16.43 3.50 -17.47
CA PHE A 139 -17.12 2.33 -16.93
C PHE A 139 -18.65 2.46 -17.00
N ARG A 140 -19.20 3.63 -16.67
CA ARG A 140 -20.65 3.90 -16.74
C ARG A 140 -21.17 3.99 -18.17
N ASN A 141 -20.32 4.38 -19.13
CA ASN A 141 -20.65 4.52 -20.55
C ASN A 141 -20.35 3.28 -21.39
N ILE A 142 -19.66 2.26 -20.85
CA ILE A 142 -19.61 0.93 -21.46
C ILE A 142 -21.01 0.33 -21.29
N LYS A 143 -21.90 0.66 -22.24
CA LYS A 143 -23.33 0.35 -22.23
C LYS A 143 -23.64 -1.16 -22.35
N ASP A 144 -22.62 -1.97 -22.64
CA ASP A 144 -22.75 -3.40 -22.94
C ASP A 144 -21.93 -4.28 -21.98
N PHE A 145 -21.44 -3.75 -20.86
CA PHE A 145 -20.77 -4.58 -19.83
C PHE A 145 -21.82 -5.22 -18.91
N SER A 146 -22.54 -6.20 -19.42
CA SER A 146 -23.50 -6.96 -18.64
C SER A 146 -22.76 -8.01 -17.81
N LEU A 147 -22.80 -7.86 -16.49
CA LEU A 147 -22.32 -8.89 -15.55
C LEU A 147 -23.06 -10.23 -15.78
N VAL A 148 -24.28 -10.18 -16.30
CA VAL A 148 -25.06 -11.36 -16.67
C VAL A 148 -24.37 -12.08 -17.84
N ASP A 149 -23.97 -11.35 -18.88
CA ASP A 149 -23.32 -11.92 -20.07
C ASP A 149 -21.96 -12.56 -19.73
N ILE A 150 -21.20 -11.96 -18.79
CA ILE A 150 -19.95 -12.55 -18.29
C ILE A 150 -20.22 -13.84 -17.51
N LYS A 151 -21.26 -13.85 -16.66
CA LYS A 151 -21.64 -15.05 -15.91
C LYS A 151 -22.10 -16.15 -16.86
N GLU A 152 -22.88 -15.82 -17.88
CA GLU A 152 -23.35 -16.76 -18.89
C GLU A 152 -22.19 -17.31 -19.73
N ALA A 153 -21.29 -16.45 -20.21
CA ALA A 153 -20.10 -16.88 -20.95
C ALA A 153 -19.17 -17.76 -20.10
N THR A 154 -18.99 -17.44 -18.83
CA THR A 154 -18.20 -18.25 -17.90
C THR A 154 -18.83 -19.62 -17.67
N LYS A 155 -20.16 -19.67 -17.49
CA LYS A 155 -20.90 -20.91 -17.33
C LYS A 155 -20.79 -21.79 -18.58
N LYS A 156 -21.00 -21.21 -19.77
CA LYS A 156 -20.86 -21.91 -21.04
C LYS A 156 -19.46 -22.49 -21.24
N MET A 157 -18.42 -21.72 -20.93
CA MET A 157 -17.03 -22.19 -21.03
C MET A 157 -16.72 -23.34 -20.05
N GLN A 158 -17.33 -23.32 -18.86
CA GLN A 158 -17.22 -24.44 -17.91
C GLN A 158 -17.93 -25.69 -18.41
N GLU A 159 -19.13 -25.55 -18.97
CA GLU A 159 -19.90 -26.65 -19.58
C GLU A 159 -19.13 -27.30 -20.74
N GLU A 160 -18.64 -26.50 -21.69
CA GLU A 160 -17.85 -26.99 -22.84
C GLU A 160 -16.56 -27.72 -22.40
N ASN A 161 -15.90 -27.24 -21.35
CA ASN A 161 -14.70 -27.90 -20.80
C ASN A 161 -15.05 -29.24 -20.13
N LEU A 162 -16.17 -29.32 -19.42
CA LEU A 162 -16.64 -30.57 -18.82
C LEU A 162 -17.03 -31.59 -19.90
N GLU A 163 -17.77 -31.16 -20.93
CA GLU A 163 -18.11 -32.00 -22.08
C GLU A 163 -16.84 -32.58 -22.75
N HIS A 164 -15.83 -31.73 -22.96
CA HIS A 164 -14.55 -32.17 -23.52
C HIS A 164 -13.86 -33.22 -22.62
N GLN A 165 -13.82 -32.99 -21.31
CA GLN A 165 -13.23 -33.94 -20.37
C GLN A 165 -13.98 -35.28 -20.35
N VAL A 166 -15.31 -35.25 -20.37
CA VAL A 166 -16.15 -36.47 -20.48
C VAL A 166 -15.85 -37.21 -21.77
N ALA A 167 -15.75 -36.52 -22.90
CA ALA A 167 -15.42 -37.14 -24.19
C ALA A 167 -14.04 -37.82 -24.18
N VAL A 168 -13.03 -37.16 -23.59
CA VAL A 168 -11.67 -37.73 -23.44
C VAL A 168 -11.65 -38.95 -22.50
N ILE A 169 -12.46 -38.96 -21.45
CA ILE A 169 -12.60 -40.11 -20.56
C ILE A 169 -13.28 -41.26 -21.32
N LYS A 170 -14.41 -40.99 -21.99
CA LYS A 170 -15.13 -41.98 -22.81
C LYS A 170 -14.19 -42.66 -23.81
N SER A 171 -13.38 -41.91 -24.55
CA SER A 171 -12.47 -42.48 -25.55
C SER A 171 -11.39 -43.41 -24.98
N LYS A 172 -11.17 -43.42 -23.66
CA LYS A 172 -10.19 -44.27 -22.97
C LYS A 172 -10.81 -45.50 -22.30
N LEU A 173 -12.13 -45.62 -22.30
CA LEU A 173 -12.86 -46.74 -21.70
C LEU A 173 -13.13 -47.85 -22.72
N THR A 174 -13.30 -49.08 -22.24
CA THR A 174 -13.84 -50.20 -23.03
C THR A 174 -15.32 -49.96 -23.34
N GLU A 175 -15.87 -50.62 -24.37
CA GLU A 175 -17.28 -50.45 -24.78
C GLU A 175 -18.26 -50.67 -23.62
N ASP A 176 -18.07 -51.72 -22.81
CA ASP A 176 -18.90 -52.00 -21.63
C ASP A 176 -18.84 -50.87 -20.58
N CYS A 177 -17.66 -50.28 -20.39
CA CYS A 177 -17.46 -49.16 -19.46
C CYS A 177 -18.03 -47.84 -20.00
N GLN A 178 -18.03 -47.63 -21.33
CA GLN A 178 -18.66 -46.48 -21.96
C GLN A 178 -20.18 -46.54 -21.79
N LEU A 179 -20.79 -47.71 -22.05
CA LEU A 179 -22.23 -47.93 -21.89
C LEU A 179 -22.68 -47.71 -20.44
N LEU A 180 -21.89 -48.21 -19.48
CA LEU A 180 -22.13 -47.99 -18.05
C LEU A 180 -22.06 -46.50 -17.69
N LEU A 181 -21.05 -45.77 -18.18
CA LEU A 181 -20.90 -44.34 -17.94
C LEU A 181 -22.06 -43.53 -18.52
N GLU A 182 -22.56 -43.88 -19.70
CA GLU A 182 -23.72 -43.23 -20.31
C GLU A 182 -25.00 -43.45 -19.50
N THR A 183 -25.23 -44.68 -19.05
CA THR A 183 -26.39 -45.02 -18.20
C THR A 183 -26.35 -44.25 -16.87
N LEU A 184 -25.15 -44.07 -16.28
CA LEU A 184 -24.97 -43.29 -15.05
C LEU A 184 -25.21 -41.79 -15.26
N LEU A 185 -24.73 -41.23 -16.37
CA LEU A 185 -24.93 -39.82 -16.71
C LEU A 185 -26.41 -39.52 -16.97
N GLU A 186 -27.11 -40.40 -17.70
CA GLU A 186 -28.56 -40.28 -17.95
C GLU A 186 -29.37 -40.35 -16.65
N ALA A 187 -29.09 -41.35 -15.79
CA ALA A 187 -29.73 -41.48 -14.50
C ALA A 187 -29.48 -40.26 -13.60
N GLN A 188 -28.25 -39.70 -13.61
CA GLN A 188 -27.93 -38.49 -12.85
C GLN A 188 -28.68 -37.28 -13.38
N GLN A 189 -28.82 -37.15 -14.71
CA GLN A 189 -29.57 -36.06 -15.33
C GLN A 189 -31.07 -36.12 -14.99
N GLU A 190 -31.68 -37.31 -15.01
CA GLU A 190 -33.09 -37.49 -14.60
C GLU A 190 -33.33 -37.16 -13.12
N VAL A 191 -32.39 -37.50 -12.24
CA VAL A 191 -32.47 -37.11 -10.81
C VAL A 191 -32.35 -35.60 -10.63
N LEU A 192 -31.45 -34.94 -11.38
CA LEU A 192 -31.24 -33.51 -11.26
C LEU A 192 -32.39 -32.68 -11.85
N GLN A 193 -33.09 -33.19 -12.88
CA GLN A 193 -34.19 -32.48 -13.52
C GLN A 193 -35.54 -32.72 -12.83
N ASP A 194 -35.86 -33.98 -12.48
CA ASP A 194 -37.21 -34.37 -12.05
C ASP A 194 -37.27 -35.05 -10.66
N ASP A 195 -36.16 -35.08 -9.92
CA ASP A 195 -36.02 -35.84 -8.64
C ASP A 195 -36.53 -37.29 -8.77
N ASN A 196 -36.28 -37.91 -9.93
CA ASN A 196 -36.82 -39.21 -10.28
C ASN A 196 -36.32 -40.31 -9.32
N ILE A 197 -37.23 -40.81 -8.47
CA ILE A 197 -36.95 -41.84 -7.47
C ILE A 197 -36.41 -43.13 -8.10
N PHE A 198 -36.89 -43.49 -9.31
CA PHE A 198 -36.40 -44.66 -10.01
C PHE A 198 -34.93 -44.49 -10.44
N ALA A 199 -34.58 -43.35 -11.05
CA ALA A 199 -33.21 -43.03 -11.45
C ALA A 199 -32.26 -42.96 -10.24
N ARG A 200 -32.72 -42.43 -9.11
CA ARG A 200 -31.96 -42.40 -7.84
C ARG A 200 -31.66 -43.82 -7.32
N ASN A 201 -32.65 -44.71 -7.36
CA ASN A 201 -32.48 -46.09 -6.94
C ASN A 201 -31.54 -46.88 -7.86
N GLN A 202 -31.49 -46.56 -9.17
CA GLN A 202 -30.53 -47.16 -10.08
C GLN A 202 -29.10 -46.67 -9.76
N LEU A 203 -28.92 -45.37 -9.53
CA LEU A 203 -27.63 -44.78 -9.11
C LEU A 203 -27.08 -45.39 -7.82
N GLU A 204 -27.92 -45.61 -6.81
CA GLU A 204 -27.48 -46.25 -5.56
C GLU A 204 -27.05 -47.72 -5.77
N LYS A 205 -27.76 -48.49 -6.61
CA LYS A 205 -27.34 -49.86 -6.95
C LYS A 205 -25.98 -49.89 -7.64
N PHE A 206 -25.68 -48.91 -8.50
CA PHE A 206 -24.37 -48.85 -9.15
C PHE A 206 -23.25 -48.46 -8.19
N LYS A 207 -23.51 -47.64 -7.16
CA LYS A 207 -22.51 -47.35 -6.11
C LYS A 207 -22.09 -48.62 -5.37
N GLU A 208 -23.03 -49.52 -5.10
CA GLU A 208 -22.75 -50.79 -4.42
C GLU A 208 -21.92 -51.77 -5.28
N ILE A 209 -21.93 -51.61 -6.61
CA ILE A 209 -21.16 -52.46 -7.55
C ILE A 209 -19.71 -51.96 -7.73
N ILE A 210 -19.46 -50.67 -7.50
CA ILE A 210 -18.16 -50.02 -7.75
C ILE A 210 -17.27 -49.97 -6.49
N GLN A 211 -17.82 -50.24 -5.29
CA GLN A 211 -17.08 -50.40 -4.03
C GLN A 211 -16.51 -51.82 -3.86
#